data_AF-A0A3R6LQF0-F1
#
_entry.id   AF-A0A3R6LQF0-F1
#
_cell.length_a   1.000
_cell.length_b   1.000
_cell.length_c   1.000
_cell.angle_alpha   90.00
_cell.angle_beta   90.00
_cell.angle_gamma   90.00
#
_symmetry.space_group_name_H-M   'P 1'
#
loop_
_entity.id
_entity.type
_entity.pdbx_description
1 polymer ?
#
loop_
_entity_poly.entity_id
_entity_poly.type
_entity_poly.pdbx_seq_one_letter_code
_entity_poly.pdbx_strand_id
1 'polypeptide(L)'
;MEDNRKEQMEALEVLTDFNGRLVKNMTIIVKELSGERLDDTDKFLKSIVDAINWEIQVVNGTIELLNDGKERIDKEEFNRAIVSLNDAISAKEDAKMAEEFKKVIPVFEQLGEAAEEVIG
;
A
#
# COMPACT_ATOMS: atom_id res chain seq x y z
N MET A 1 12.94 24.80 3.76
CA MET A 1 11.49 24.47 3.69
C MET A 1 11.08 24.13 2.27
N GLU A 2 11.62 24.77 1.22
CA GLU A 2 11.40 24.34 -0.19
C GLU A 2 12.03 22.98 -0.54
N ASP A 3 13.24 22.67 -0.03
CA ASP A 3 13.93 21.40 -0.33
C ASP A 3 13.10 20.17 0.11
N ASN A 4 12.46 20.24 1.28
CA ASN A 4 11.62 19.15 1.80
C ASN A 4 10.40 18.90 0.90
N ARG A 5 9.80 19.95 0.31
CA ARG A 5 8.66 19.81 -0.59
C ARG A 5 9.07 19.16 -1.91
N LYS A 6 10.25 19.50 -2.43
CA LYS A 6 10.79 18.87 -3.64
C LYS A 6 11.07 17.38 -3.43
N GLU A 7 11.70 17.01 -2.31
CA GLU A 7 11.95 15.61 -1.95
C GLU A 7 10.64 14.82 -1.75
N GLN A 8 9.62 15.44 -1.14
CA GLN A 8 8.29 14.84 -1.02
C GLN A 8 7.61 14.59 -2.38
N MET A 9 7.71 15.54 -3.31
CA MET A 9 7.18 15.38 -4.67
C MET A 9 7.91 14.24 -5.41
N GLU A 10 9.24 14.19 -5.36
CA GLU A 10 10.04 13.12 -5.98
C GLU A 10 9.68 11.74 -5.36
N ALA A 11 9.43 11.68 -4.05
CA ALA A 11 8.99 10.46 -3.39
C ALA A 11 7.60 10.01 -3.87
N LEU A 12 6.67 10.95 -4.08
CA LEU A 12 5.34 10.66 -4.64
C LEU A 12 5.41 10.22 -6.11
N GLU A 13 6.27 10.83 -6.93
CA GLU A 13 6.51 10.39 -8.31
C GLU A 13 6.96 8.92 -8.35
N VAL A 14 7.98 8.56 -7.55
CA VAL A 14 8.43 7.17 -7.46
C VAL A 14 7.34 6.25 -6.92
N LEU A 15 6.53 6.73 -5.96
CA LEU A 15 5.41 5.96 -5.41
C LEU A 15 4.38 5.63 -6.49
N THR A 16 3.98 6.57 -7.34
CA THR A 16 2.96 6.30 -8.37
C THR A 16 3.35 5.15 -9.31
N ASP A 17 4.60 5.13 -9.77
CA ASP A 17 5.15 4.06 -10.61
C ASP A 17 5.18 2.69 -9.89
N PHE A 18 5.46 2.69 -8.59
CA PHE A 18 5.60 1.48 -7.79
C PHE A 18 4.24 0.92 -7.33
N ASN A 19 3.33 1.80 -6.93
CA ASN A 19 2.02 1.47 -6.39
C ASN A 19 1.17 0.67 -7.39
N GLY A 20 1.17 1.07 -8.67
CA GLY A 20 0.47 0.32 -9.70
C GLY A 20 0.98 -1.13 -9.87
N ARG A 21 2.25 -1.41 -9.54
CA ARG A 21 2.79 -2.78 -9.50
C ARG A 21 2.41 -3.49 -8.21
N LEU A 22 2.44 -2.79 -7.08
CA LEU A 22 2.05 -3.33 -5.78
C LEU A 22 0.59 -3.78 -5.78
N VAL A 23 -0.34 -2.95 -6.25
CA VAL A 23 -1.78 -3.28 -6.35
C VAL A 23 -2.02 -4.54 -7.20
N LYS A 24 -1.32 -4.66 -8.33
CA LYS A 24 -1.38 -5.87 -9.18
C LYS A 24 -0.89 -7.10 -8.41
N ASN A 25 0.24 -6.99 -7.70
CA ASN A 25 0.79 -8.09 -6.92
C ASN A 25 -0.13 -8.49 -5.75
N MET A 26 -0.77 -7.53 -5.09
CA MET A 26 -1.80 -7.80 -4.07
C MET A 26 -2.98 -8.59 -4.64
N THR A 27 -3.40 -8.29 -5.88
CA THR A 27 -4.47 -9.06 -6.54
C THR A 27 -4.04 -10.50 -6.85
N ILE A 28 -2.76 -10.71 -7.18
CA ILE A 28 -2.21 -12.05 -7.44
C ILE A 28 -2.12 -12.86 -6.15
N ILE A 29 -1.53 -12.30 -5.07
CA ILE A 29 -1.37 -13.02 -3.81
C ILE A 29 -2.72 -13.38 -3.18
N VAL A 30 -3.76 -12.58 -3.40
CA VAL A 30 -5.14 -12.94 -3.02
C VAL A 30 -5.58 -14.26 -3.65
N LYS A 31 -5.26 -14.50 -4.93
CA LYS A 31 -5.62 -15.76 -5.61
C LYS A 31 -4.85 -16.94 -5.03
N GLU A 32 -3.53 -16.78 -4.85
CA GLU A 32 -2.67 -17.82 -4.29
C GLU A 32 -3.14 -18.23 -2.88
N LEU A 33 -3.40 -17.24 -2.01
CA LEU A 33 -3.91 -17.46 -0.66
C LEU A 33 -5.36 -17.97 -0.62
N SER A 34 -6.13 -17.83 -1.70
CA SER A 34 -7.50 -18.34 -1.81
C SER A 34 -7.59 -19.79 -2.29
N GLY A 35 -6.47 -20.52 -2.35
CA GLY A 35 -6.43 -21.95 -2.67
C GLY A 35 -5.57 -22.31 -3.89
N GLU A 36 -4.97 -21.32 -4.56
CA GLU A 36 -4.02 -21.53 -5.67
C GLU A 36 -2.56 -21.39 -5.21
N ARG A 37 -2.25 -21.82 -3.99
CA ARG A 37 -0.93 -21.63 -3.38
C ARG A 37 0.16 -22.33 -4.21
N LEU A 38 1.26 -21.61 -4.43
CA LEU A 38 2.45 -22.06 -5.16
C LEU A 38 3.62 -22.29 -4.19
N ASP A 39 4.67 -22.95 -4.67
CA ASP A 39 5.87 -23.25 -3.88
C ASP A 39 6.58 -21.97 -3.38
N ASP A 40 6.44 -20.86 -4.09
CA ASP A 40 7.07 -19.58 -3.77
C ASP A 40 6.10 -18.54 -3.18
N THR A 41 4.84 -18.89 -2.88
CA THR A 41 3.84 -17.96 -2.32
C THR A 41 4.33 -17.22 -1.08
N ASP A 42 5.04 -17.87 -0.15
CA ASP A 42 5.57 -17.21 1.04
C ASP A 42 6.64 -16.17 0.72
N LYS A 43 7.47 -16.44 -0.28
CA LYS A 43 8.50 -15.50 -0.75
C LYS A 43 7.84 -14.33 -1.45
N PHE A 44 6.80 -14.59 -2.25
CA PHE A 44 6.04 -13.56 -2.92
C PHE A 44 5.30 -12.66 -1.92
N LEU A 45 4.59 -13.25 -0.96
CA LEU A 45 3.94 -12.56 0.16
C LEU A 45 4.92 -11.63 0.87
N LYS A 46 6.11 -12.12 1.23
CA LYS A 46 7.15 -11.30 1.87
C LYS A 46 7.52 -10.08 1.02
N SER A 47 7.71 -10.25 -0.28
CA SER A 47 8.06 -9.14 -1.17
C SER A 47 6.96 -8.07 -1.26
N ILE A 48 5.69 -8.48 -1.16
CA ILE A 48 4.54 -7.56 -1.12
C ILE A 48 4.52 -6.81 0.21
N VAL A 49 4.76 -7.49 1.34
CA VAL A 49 4.83 -6.85 2.66
C VAL A 49 5.97 -5.84 2.72
N ASP A 50 7.14 -6.17 2.16
CA ASP A 50 8.28 -5.25 2.09
C ASP A 50 7.93 -3.99 1.26
N ALA A 51 7.20 -4.15 0.15
CA ALA A 51 6.73 -3.03 -0.68
C ALA A 51 5.66 -2.17 0.03
N ILE A 52 4.69 -2.79 0.72
CA ILE A 52 3.71 -2.09 1.57
C ILE A 52 4.42 -1.24 2.63
N ASN A 53 5.42 -1.80 3.31
CA ASN A 53 6.20 -1.07 4.31
C ASN A 53 6.92 0.15 3.73
N TRP A 54 7.43 0.05 2.51
CA TRP A 54 8.04 1.19 1.82
C TRP A 54 7.01 2.28 1.51
N GLU A 55 5.83 1.93 0.97
CA GLU A 55 4.78 2.93 0.68
C GLU A 55 4.26 3.60 1.97
N ILE A 56 4.15 2.86 3.08
CA ILE A 56 3.83 3.44 4.40
C ILE A 56 4.85 4.52 4.80
N GLN A 57 6.15 4.30 4.56
CA GLN A 57 7.18 5.30 4.86
C GLN A 57 7.00 6.55 4.00
N VAL A 58 6.71 6.38 2.70
CA VAL A 58 6.45 7.50 1.79
C VAL A 58 5.21 8.27 2.25
N VAL A 59 4.10 7.59 2.55
CA VAL A 59 2.88 8.23 3.07
C VAL A 59 3.19 9.04 4.33
N ASN A 60 3.87 8.43 5.32
CA ASN A 60 4.23 9.14 6.55
C ASN A 60 5.07 10.41 6.28
N GLY A 61 5.95 10.36 5.28
CA GLY A 61 6.79 11.49 4.88
C GLY A 61 6.07 12.55 4.02
N THR A 62 4.94 12.21 3.38
CA THR A 62 4.29 13.04 2.35
C THR A 62 2.83 13.37 2.63
N ILE A 63 2.25 12.86 3.72
CA ILE A 63 0.81 12.97 4.00
C ILE A 63 0.29 14.41 4.14
N GLU A 64 1.12 15.35 4.61
CA GLU A 64 0.73 16.77 4.63
C GLU A 64 0.56 17.31 3.21
N LEU A 65 1.42 16.89 2.28
CA LEU A 65 1.36 17.24 0.87
C LEU A 65 0.19 16.53 0.17
N LEU A 66 -0.01 15.24 0.44
CA LEU A 66 -1.14 14.45 -0.08
C LEU A 66 -2.50 15.07 0.28
N ASN A 67 -2.62 15.59 1.50
CA ASN A 67 -3.86 16.20 1.99
C ASN A 67 -3.88 17.74 1.91
N ASP A 68 -2.96 18.35 1.15
CA ASP A 68 -2.93 19.80 1.01
C ASP A 68 -4.20 20.30 0.29
N GLY A 69 -4.88 21.27 0.89
CA GLY A 69 -6.14 21.86 0.42
C GLY A 69 -7.39 20.97 0.52
N LYS A 70 -7.25 19.65 0.62
CA LYS A 70 -8.34 18.67 0.69
C LYS A 70 -7.82 17.36 1.28
N GLU A 71 -8.58 16.75 2.18
CA GLU A 71 -8.28 15.39 2.64
C GLU A 71 -8.51 14.38 1.51
N ARG A 72 -7.43 13.76 1.03
CA ARG A 72 -7.43 12.70 0.02
C ARG A 72 -7.21 11.33 0.65
N ILE A 73 -6.44 11.28 1.73
CA ILE A 73 -6.08 10.07 2.47
C ILE A 73 -6.50 10.23 3.93
N ASP A 74 -7.42 9.39 4.39
CA ASP A 74 -7.71 9.22 5.81
C ASP A 74 -6.62 8.35 6.44
N LYS A 75 -5.76 8.98 7.25
CA LYS A 75 -4.66 8.33 7.97
C LYS A 75 -5.15 7.24 8.93
N GLU A 76 -6.29 7.44 9.58
CA GLU A 76 -6.79 6.47 10.53
C GLU A 76 -7.32 5.24 9.80
N GLU A 77 -8.07 5.44 8.71
CA GLU A 77 -8.53 4.35 7.86
C GLU A 77 -7.37 3.56 7.25
N PHE A 78 -6.39 4.27 6.70
CA PHE A 78 -5.18 3.67 6.17
C PHE A 78 -4.48 2.81 7.23
N ASN A 79 -4.22 3.36 8.42
CA ASN A 79 -3.56 2.63 9.50
C ASN A 79 -4.38 1.42 10.00
N ARG A 80 -5.71 1.54 10.10
CA ARG A 80 -6.59 0.42 10.48
C ARG A 80 -6.49 -0.74 9.48
N ALA A 81 -6.46 -0.44 8.19
CA ALA A 81 -6.32 -1.44 7.15
C ALA A 81 -4.96 -2.17 7.24
N ILE A 82 -3.87 -1.42 7.44
CA ILE A 82 -2.53 -1.99 7.61
C ILE A 82 -2.42 -2.87 8.85
N VAL A 83 -2.96 -2.43 9.99
CA VAL A 83 -2.94 -3.22 11.24
C VAL A 83 -3.71 -4.53 11.05
N SER A 84 -4.90 -4.48 10.45
CA SER A 84 -5.72 -5.67 10.23
C SER A 84 -5.01 -6.69 9.32
N LEU A 85 -4.34 -6.22 8.27
CA LEU A 85 -3.51 -7.05 7.40
C LEU A 85 -2.33 -7.68 8.16
N ASN A 86 -1.62 -6.89 8.97
CA ASN A 86 -0.49 -7.40 9.75
C ASN A 86 -0.91 -8.46 10.77
N ASP A 87 -2.09 -8.30 11.39
CA ASP A 87 -2.67 -9.30 12.29
C ASP A 87 -2.99 -10.60 11.56
N ALA A 88 -3.58 -10.52 10.36
CA ALA A 88 -3.86 -11.69 9.53
C ALA A 88 -2.57 -12.41 9.08
N ILE A 89 -1.54 -11.66 8.69
CA ILE A 89 -0.22 -12.21 8.35
C ILE A 89 0.41 -12.90 9.56
N SER A 90 0.32 -12.29 10.74
CA SER A 90 0.85 -12.85 11.99
C SER A 90 0.14 -14.14 12.41
N ALA A 91 -1.17 -14.24 12.11
CA ALA A 91 -1.95 -15.45 12.34
C ALA A 91 -1.61 -16.60 11.37
N LYS A 92 -0.95 -16.30 10.24
CA LYS A 92 -0.58 -17.28 9.18
C LYS A 92 -1.78 -18.06 8.65
N GLU A 93 -2.93 -17.42 8.58
CA GLU A 93 -4.16 -18.02 8.06
C GLU A 93 -4.42 -17.47 6.65
N ASP A 94 -4.19 -18.30 5.63
CA ASP A 94 -4.28 -17.89 4.22
C ASP A 94 -5.62 -17.25 3.86
N ALA A 95 -6.73 -17.85 4.29
CA ALA A 95 -8.06 -17.30 4.02
C ALA A 95 -8.23 -15.89 4.61
N LYS A 96 -7.75 -15.66 5.84
CA LYS A 96 -7.80 -14.35 6.48
C LYS A 96 -6.89 -13.34 5.79
N MET A 97 -5.66 -13.75 5.43
CA MET A 97 -4.74 -12.90 4.68
C MET A 97 -5.35 -12.48 3.34
N ALA A 98 -5.98 -13.41 2.61
CA ALA A 98 -6.67 -13.09 1.36
C ALA A 98 -7.83 -12.10 1.55
N GLU A 99 -8.60 -12.24 2.62
CA GLU A 99 -9.67 -11.29 2.96
C GLU A 99 -9.12 -9.90 3.31
N GLU A 100 -8.05 -9.80 4.10
CA GLU A 100 -7.46 -8.52 4.46
C GLU A 100 -6.76 -7.85 3.27
N PHE A 101 -6.07 -8.59 2.39
CA PHE A 101 -5.52 -8.02 1.16
C PHE A 101 -6.62 -7.43 0.27
N LYS A 102 -7.80 -8.08 0.14
CA LYS A 102 -8.94 -7.51 -0.60
C LYS A 102 -9.42 -6.18 -0.03
N LYS A 103 -9.33 -5.99 1.30
CA LYS A 103 -9.72 -4.73 1.95
C LYS A 103 -8.63 -3.65 1.83
N VAL A 104 -7.36 -4.06 1.78
CA VAL A 104 -6.23 -3.13 1.65
C VAL A 104 -6.04 -2.63 0.22
N ILE A 105 -6.35 -3.45 -0.81
CA ILE A 105 -6.25 -3.04 -2.23
C ILE A 105 -6.88 -1.65 -2.51
N PRO A 106 -8.16 -1.39 -2.19
CA PRO A 106 -8.78 -0.10 -2.49
C PRO A 106 -8.12 1.08 -1.76
N VAL A 107 -7.55 0.85 -0.57
CA VAL A 107 -6.81 1.87 0.17
C VAL A 107 -5.54 2.29 -0.57
N PHE A 108 -4.86 1.32 -1.20
CA PHE A 108 -3.65 1.56 -1.99
C PHE A 108 -3.95 2.10 -3.39
N GLU A 109 -5.09 1.72 -4.00
CA GLU A 109 -5.58 2.36 -5.23
C GLU A 109 -5.85 3.85 -4.99
N GLN A 110 -6.55 4.18 -3.91
CA GLN A 110 -6.79 5.57 -3.50
C GLN A 110 -5.48 6.33 -3.23
N LEU A 111 -4.47 5.67 -2.65
CA LEU A 111 -3.14 6.26 -2.47
C LEU A 111 -2.49 6.62 -3.80
N GLY A 112 -2.53 5.73 -4.79
CA GLY A 112 -2.03 6.00 -6.13
C GLY A 112 -2.73 7.19 -6.78
N GLU A 113 -4.07 7.20 -6.76
CA GLU A 113 -4.89 8.30 -7.30
C GLU A 113 -4.59 9.64 -6.61
N ALA A 114 -4.47 9.65 -5.29
CA ALA A 114 -4.16 10.85 -4.52
C ALA A 114 -2.77 11.39 -4.84
N ALA A 115 -1.78 10.51 -5.00
CA ALA A 115 -0.42 10.90 -5.38
C ALA A 115 -0.40 11.48 -6.79
N GLU A 116 -1.08 10.85 -7.76
CA GLU A 116 -1.23 11.36 -9.13
C GLU A 116 -1.91 12.75 -9.16
N GLU A 117 -2.96 12.97 -8.37
CA GLU A 117 -3.65 14.27 -8.27
C GLU A 117 -2.73 15.38 -7.73
N VAL A 118 -1.78 15.03 -6.88
CA VAL A 118 -0.89 16.00 -6.19
C VAL A 118 0.35 16.31 -7.01
N ILE A 119 0.85 15.35 -7.80
CA ILE A 119 2.01 15.57 -8.68
C ILE A 119 1.65 16.19 -10.03
N GLY A 120 0.42 16.00 -10.50
CA GLY A 120 -0.10 16.52 -11.78
C GLY A 120 -0.53 17.98 -11.74
#